data_AF-A0A452YFW2-F1
#
_entry.id   AF-A0A452YFW2-F1
#
_cell.length_a   1.000
_cell.length_b   1.000
_cell.length_c   1.000
_cell.angle_alpha   90.00
_cell.angle_beta   90.00
_cell.angle_gamma   90.00
#
_symmetry.space_group_name_H-M   'P 1'
#
loop_
_entity.id
_entity.type
_entity.pdbx_description
1 polymer ?
#
loop_
_entity_poly.entity_id
_entity_poly.type
_entity_poly.pdbx_seq_one_letter_code
_entity_poly.pdbx_strand_id
1 'polypeptide(L)'
;MGLKEQLKDSSKDEEDVKAIARLFADMGDSYVDLIATGSGDAMQIVNALLEVTSHSEFDISSMTFNFWHHLKRNLTGRDSYTSCGSEVPIEAERNRRMQLFRPPFEVLVSLVSSRVEYPEDFHTFSEEDRRDFRYARYAVSDVLLDATDVLGGDSTLKILFMKLIQACGSGAEQNQNWQPLEAALFCIQAIAKSVSIEEKEILPQVMPLLPRFPHQEQLLQTVCSTIGAFSKWIDAAPAELPILPPLVDILNKGMSTSEDTAAAASVAFKYICEDCRGKFSGSLDGLFQIYHVAISGVGGYKVSSEDSLHLVEALSVVITTLPQDHARRALELICMPIINSLQEIIQQGESALQQVPARHLTVHIDRLSTIFSNVKLPEVVAEAVNRYWPTLKIIFDHRAWDTRTMESLCRSCKFAVRTCGRSMGITIGAMLLEIQTLYQQHNQSCFLYLSSEVIKIFGSDPSCASYLTCLIQTLFNHTIQLLRTIQDFTARPDIADDCFLLASRCIRYCPDLFVPTEIFPRLVDCAMAGVTIQHREACKSILCFLSDTFDLAKSPEGEKYRDLINTIVLQRGATLARIMIASLTGALPSGRLEEVSYVLLSLSRAFGGNML
;
A
#
# COMPACT_ATOMS: atom_id res chain seq x y z
N MET A 1 16.96 -29.81 -33.27
CA MET A 1 15.57 -30.34 -33.21
C MET A 1 15.49 -31.81 -32.76
N GLY A 2 16.52 -32.66 -32.93
CA GLY A 2 16.47 -34.06 -32.44
C GLY A 2 16.39 -34.25 -30.91
N LEU A 3 16.64 -33.20 -30.12
CA LEU A 3 16.47 -33.22 -28.65
C LEU A 3 15.01 -33.01 -28.20
N LYS A 4 14.13 -32.61 -29.13
CA LYS A 4 12.73 -32.31 -28.86
C LYS A 4 11.95 -33.55 -28.43
N GLU A 5 12.20 -34.68 -29.10
CA GLU A 5 11.61 -35.98 -28.76
C GLU A 5 12.08 -36.48 -27.38
N GLN A 6 13.26 -36.05 -26.93
CA GLN A 6 13.84 -36.46 -25.66
C GLN A 6 13.19 -35.77 -24.44
N LEU A 7 12.45 -34.66 -24.64
CA LEU A 7 11.68 -34.01 -23.57
C LEU A 7 10.42 -34.81 -23.17
N LYS A 8 9.97 -35.76 -24.03
CA LYS A 8 8.79 -36.59 -23.80
C LYS A 8 9.13 -38.07 -23.60
N ASP A 9 10.42 -38.40 -23.58
CA ASP A 9 10.90 -39.77 -23.48
C ASP A 9 10.88 -40.21 -22.01
N SER A 10 9.90 -41.04 -21.65
CA SER A 10 9.72 -41.57 -20.29
C SER A 10 10.85 -42.50 -19.84
N SER A 11 11.81 -42.84 -20.71
CA SER A 11 12.97 -43.66 -20.38
C SER A 11 14.19 -42.86 -19.89
N LYS A 12 14.14 -41.52 -19.94
CA LYS A 12 15.23 -40.65 -19.51
C LYS A 12 15.15 -40.26 -18.04
N ASP A 13 16.33 -40.00 -17.46
CA ASP A 13 16.47 -39.43 -16.12
C ASP A 13 15.96 -37.98 -16.10
N GLU A 14 15.37 -37.58 -14.97
CA GLU A 14 14.78 -36.26 -14.78
C GLU A 14 15.83 -35.14 -14.90
N GLU A 15 17.07 -35.40 -14.44
CA GLU A 15 18.20 -34.48 -14.58
C GLU A 15 18.59 -34.24 -16.05
N ASP A 16 18.53 -35.25 -16.90
CA ASP A 16 18.79 -35.10 -18.34
C ASP A 16 17.71 -34.23 -19.00
N VAL A 17 16.43 -34.41 -18.60
CA VAL A 17 15.31 -33.60 -19.09
C VAL A 17 15.47 -32.14 -18.63
N LYS A 18 15.83 -31.92 -17.35
CA LYS A 18 16.14 -30.58 -16.81
C LYS A 18 17.28 -29.91 -17.56
N ALA A 19 18.36 -30.63 -17.87
CA ALA A 19 19.49 -30.08 -18.62
C ALA A 19 19.10 -29.67 -20.04
N ILE A 20 18.30 -30.49 -20.74
CA ILE A 20 17.78 -30.16 -22.08
C ILE A 20 16.83 -28.96 -22.02
N ALA A 21 15.94 -28.91 -21.04
CA ALA A 21 15.02 -27.79 -20.83
C ALA A 21 15.76 -26.48 -20.57
N ARG A 22 16.77 -26.49 -19.69
CA ARG A 22 17.63 -25.33 -19.42
C ARG A 22 18.35 -24.85 -20.67
N LEU A 23 18.90 -25.77 -21.48
CA LEU A 23 19.54 -25.42 -22.74
C LEU A 23 18.58 -24.67 -23.68
N PHE A 24 17.33 -25.14 -23.81
CA PHE A 24 16.34 -24.44 -24.62
C PHE A 24 15.96 -23.08 -24.03
N ALA A 25 15.76 -22.98 -22.71
CA ALA A 25 15.45 -21.72 -22.03
C ALA A 25 16.56 -20.68 -22.21
N ASP A 26 17.82 -21.04 -21.94
CA ASP A 26 18.99 -20.16 -22.08
C ASP A 26 19.18 -19.71 -23.53
N MET A 27 18.92 -20.61 -24.50
CA MET A 27 18.93 -20.28 -25.92
C MET A 27 17.81 -19.30 -26.27
N GLY A 28 16.61 -19.50 -25.73
CA GLY A 28 15.49 -18.57 -25.90
C GLY A 28 15.83 -17.17 -25.40
N ASP A 29 16.34 -17.05 -24.17
CA ASP A 29 16.70 -15.77 -23.57
C ASP A 29 17.86 -15.08 -24.31
N SER A 30 18.91 -15.83 -24.66
CA SER A 30 20.09 -15.28 -25.34
C SER A 30 19.78 -14.74 -26.74
N TYR A 31 18.81 -15.33 -27.44
CA TYR A 31 18.45 -14.98 -28.81
C TYR A 31 17.08 -14.30 -28.91
N VAL A 32 16.51 -13.80 -27.82
CA VAL A 32 15.14 -13.25 -27.77
C VAL A 32 14.90 -12.12 -28.77
N ASP A 33 15.89 -11.25 -28.99
CA ASP A 33 15.81 -10.14 -29.95
C ASP A 33 15.70 -10.65 -31.41
N LEU A 34 16.44 -11.71 -31.73
CA LEU A 34 16.37 -12.36 -33.04
C LEU A 34 15.07 -13.15 -33.19
N ILE A 35 14.65 -13.86 -32.15
CA ILE A 35 13.41 -14.64 -32.15
C ILE A 35 12.22 -13.71 -32.41
N ALA A 36 12.19 -12.55 -31.76
CA ALA A 36 11.13 -11.55 -31.93
C ALA A 36 10.95 -11.06 -33.38
N THR A 37 11.94 -11.24 -34.28
CA THR A 37 11.78 -10.90 -35.71
C THR A 37 10.80 -11.82 -36.45
N GLY A 38 10.56 -13.03 -35.93
CA GLY A 38 9.56 -13.95 -36.47
C GLY A 38 9.99 -14.73 -37.71
N SER A 39 11.27 -15.09 -37.83
CA SER A 39 11.74 -16.00 -38.89
C SER A 39 11.21 -17.43 -38.70
N GLY A 40 11.21 -18.26 -39.76
CA GLY A 40 10.75 -19.65 -39.66
C GLY A 40 11.54 -20.46 -38.63
N ASP A 41 12.86 -20.28 -38.58
CA ASP A 41 13.75 -20.93 -37.61
C ASP A 41 13.49 -20.44 -36.18
N ALA A 42 13.21 -19.15 -35.99
CA ALA A 42 12.81 -18.60 -34.69
C ALA A 42 11.53 -19.28 -34.16
N MET A 43 10.54 -19.53 -35.02
CA MET A 43 9.31 -20.21 -34.62
C MET A 43 9.54 -21.67 -34.23
N GLN A 44 10.58 -22.34 -34.75
CA GLN A 44 10.95 -23.68 -34.29
C GLN A 44 11.45 -23.66 -32.84
N ILE A 45 12.22 -22.63 -32.47
CA ILE A 45 12.70 -22.43 -31.10
C ILE A 45 11.52 -22.17 -30.16
N VAL A 46 10.58 -21.30 -30.56
CA VAL A 46 9.37 -21.03 -29.77
C VAL A 46 8.54 -22.29 -29.56
N ASN A 47 8.39 -23.13 -30.59
CA ASN A 47 7.69 -24.41 -30.45
C ASN A 47 8.42 -25.40 -29.53
N ALA A 48 9.76 -25.38 -29.48
CA ALA A 48 10.52 -26.18 -28.52
C ALA A 48 10.33 -25.66 -27.08
N LEU A 49 10.33 -24.34 -26.90
CA LEU A 49 10.08 -23.69 -25.61
C LEU A 49 8.67 -23.99 -25.08
N LEU A 50 7.65 -23.97 -25.95
CA LEU A 50 6.29 -24.39 -25.58
C LEU A 50 6.23 -25.85 -25.10
N GLU A 51 7.05 -26.73 -25.66
CA GLU A 51 7.11 -28.10 -25.18
C GLU A 51 7.77 -28.22 -23.81
N VAL A 52 8.81 -27.44 -23.55
CA VAL A 52 9.37 -27.33 -22.20
C VAL A 52 8.30 -26.79 -21.23
N THR A 53 7.54 -25.76 -21.61
CA THR A 53 6.43 -25.24 -20.79
C THR A 53 5.31 -26.27 -20.57
N SER A 54 5.13 -27.22 -21.51
CA SER A 54 4.14 -28.29 -21.40
C SER A 54 4.52 -29.44 -20.46
N HIS A 55 5.76 -29.46 -19.95
CA HIS A 55 6.23 -30.51 -19.06
C HIS A 55 5.48 -30.55 -17.72
N SER A 56 5.20 -31.75 -17.17
CA SER A 56 4.40 -31.94 -15.94
C SER A 56 4.98 -31.18 -14.74
N GLU A 57 6.29 -31.32 -14.55
CA GLU A 57 7.04 -30.70 -13.45
C GLU A 57 7.13 -29.18 -13.57
N PHE A 58 6.79 -28.49 -12.48
CA PHE A 58 6.83 -27.03 -12.42
C PHE A 58 8.27 -26.49 -12.59
N ASP A 59 9.26 -27.14 -11.99
CA ASP A 59 10.67 -26.73 -12.08
C ASP A 59 11.21 -26.72 -13.51
N ILE A 60 10.70 -27.59 -14.37
CA ILE A 60 11.09 -27.67 -15.79
C ILE A 60 10.30 -26.63 -16.60
N SER A 61 8.98 -26.57 -16.42
CA SER A 61 8.13 -25.65 -17.18
C SER A 61 8.44 -24.18 -16.90
N SER A 62 8.73 -23.84 -15.64
CA SER A 62 9.05 -22.47 -15.19
C SER A 62 10.38 -21.93 -15.73
N MET A 63 11.30 -22.78 -16.19
CA MET A 63 12.57 -22.33 -16.81
C MET A 63 12.33 -21.41 -18.02
N THR A 64 11.19 -21.55 -18.69
CA THR A 64 10.85 -20.76 -19.88
C THR A 64 10.21 -19.40 -19.58
N PHE A 65 9.87 -19.11 -18.32
CA PHE A 65 9.04 -17.95 -17.98
C PHE A 65 9.76 -16.62 -18.24
N ASN A 66 11.07 -16.54 -17.97
CA ASN A 66 11.88 -15.35 -18.28
C ASN A 66 11.90 -15.05 -19.79
N PHE A 67 12.03 -16.09 -20.62
CA PHE A 67 11.95 -15.95 -22.06
C PHE A 67 10.61 -15.34 -22.50
N TRP A 68 9.48 -15.84 -21.99
CA TRP A 68 8.16 -15.31 -22.35
C TRP A 68 8.01 -13.84 -21.96
N HIS A 69 8.52 -13.46 -20.79
CA HIS A 69 8.55 -12.07 -20.33
C HIS A 69 9.38 -11.17 -21.27
N HIS A 70 10.60 -11.60 -21.59
CA HIS A 70 11.49 -10.87 -22.49
C HIS A 70 10.94 -10.76 -23.91
N LEU A 71 10.35 -11.85 -24.43
CA LEU A 71 9.71 -11.86 -25.74
C LEU A 71 8.54 -10.87 -25.77
N LYS A 72 7.67 -10.88 -24.75
CA LYS A 72 6.60 -9.88 -24.64
C LYS A 72 7.16 -8.47 -24.66
N ARG A 73 8.19 -8.17 -23.85
CA ARG A 73 8.80 -6.84 -23.79
C ARG A 73 9.30 -6.37 -25.16
N ASN A 74 9.86 -7.29 -25.96
CA ASN A 74 10.30 -6.98 -27.33
C ASN A 74 9.16 -6.81 -28.33
N LEU A 75 8.04 -7.50 -28.14
CA LEU A 75 6.87 -7.37 -28.99
C LEU A 75 6.07 -6.09 -28.71
N THR A 76 5.98 -5.69 -27.44
CA THR A 76 5.14 -4.54 -27.01
C THR A 76 5.93 -3.25 -26.79
N GLY A 77 7.23 -3.33 -26.50
CA GLY A 77 8.08 -2.18 -26.20
C GLY A 77 8.37 -1.32 -27.43
N ARG A 78 8.24 0.01 -27.29
CA ARG A 78 8.51 0.97 -28.40
C ARG A 78 9.99 0.98 -28.79
N ASP A 79 10.89 0.81 -27.83
CA ASP A 79 12.34 0.89 -28.06
C ASP A 79 12.84 -0.19 -29.02
N SER A 80 12.20 -1.36 -29.03
CA SER A 80 12.52 -2.50 -29.90
C SER A 80 12.25 -2.25 -31.39
N TYR A 81 11.60 -1.14 -31.74
CA TYR A 81 11.28 -0.75 -33.12
C TYR A 81 11.95 0.55 -33.57
N THR A 82 12.81 1.14 -32.75
CA THR A 82 13.50 2.42 -33.05
C THR A 82 14.31 2.39 -34.35
N SER A 83 14.76 1.21 -34.78
CA SER A 83 15.46 1.00 -36.06
C SER A 83 14.57 1.14 -37.30
N CYS A 84 13.25 1.09 -37.17
CA CYS A 84 12.29 1.19 -38.29
C CYS A 84 12.01 2.65 -38.72
N GLY A 85 12.56 3.65 -38.03
CA GLY A 85 12.45 5.06 -38.41
C GLY A 85 11.12 5.71 -38.02
N SER A 86 10.21 5.88 -38.99
CA SER A 86 8.93 6.61 -38.81
C SER A 86 7.85 5.77 -38.10
N GLU A 87 6.83 6.42 -37.50
CA GLU A 87 5.77 5.74 -36.73
C GLU A 87 4.93 4.75 -37.55
N VAL A 88 4.69 5.03 -38.84
CA VAL A 88 3.83 4.16 -39.68
C VAL A 88 4.47 2.78 -39.95
N PRO A 89 5.75 2.69 -40.37
CA PRO A 89 6.45 1.40 -40.44
C PRO A 89 6.58 0.67 -39.10
N ILE A 90 6.82 1.40 -38.00
CA ILE A 90 6.93 0.83 -36.66
C ILE A 90 5.65 0.09 -36.28
N GLU A 91 4.50 0.74 -36.46
CA GLU A 91 3.22 0.14 -36.10
C GLU A 91 2.84 -1.02 -37.04
N ALA A 92 3.18 -0.95 -38.32
CA ALA A 92 2.96 -2.07 -39.25
C ALA A 92 3.80 -3.31 -38.88
N GLU A 93 5.08 -3.14 -38.57
CA GLU A 93 5.97 -4.24 -38.18
C GLU A 93 5.59 -4.81 -36.81
N ARG A 94 5.23 -3.96 -35.86
CA ARG A 94 4.69 -4.38 -34.56
C ARG A 94 3.45 -5.24 -34.73
N ASN A 95 2.48 -4.79 -35.52
CA ASN A 95 1.25 -5.55 -35.78
C ASN A 95 1.54 -6.89 -36.47
N ARG A 96 2.47 -6.93 -37.44
CA ARG A 96 2.91 -8.17 -38.09
C ARG A 96 3.49 -9.17 -37.08
N ARG A 97 4.42 -8.74 -36.22
CA ARG A 97 5.03 -9.58 -35.19
C ARG A 97 4.00 -10.05 -34.17
N MET A 98 3.15 -9.15 -33.68
CA MET A 98 2.08 -9.50 -32.74
C MET A 98 1.15 -10.57 -33.32
N GLN A 99 0.73 -10.43 -34.59
CA GLN A 99 -0.10 -11.44 -35.25
C GLN A 99 0.59 -12.81 -35.37
N LEU A 100 1.89 -12.82 -35.64
CA LEU A 100 2.67 -14.05 -35.75
C LEU A 100 2.80 -14.79 -34.40
N PHE A 101 3.00 -14.04 -33.31
CA PHE A 101 3.23 -14.61 -31.98
C PHE A 101 1.94 -14.86 -31.17
N ARG A 102 0.78 -14.36 -31.61
CA ARG A 102 -0.52 -14.64 -30.97
C ARG A 102 -0.76 -16.14 -30.74
N PRO A 103 -0.70 -17.03 -31.75
CA PRO A 103 -1.00 -18.46 -31.52
C PRO A 103 -0.10 -19.14 -30.48
N PRO A 104 1.24 -18.93 -30.47
CA PRO A 104 2.09 -19.40 -29.38
C PRO A 104 1.65 -18.92 -27.99
N PHE A 105 1.27 -17.65 -27.86
CA PHE A 105 0.79 -17.10 -26.59
C PHE A 105 -0.59 -17.66 -26.19
N GLU A 106 -1.48 -17.95 -27.15
CA GLU A 106 -2.75 -18.65 -26.86
C GLU A 106 -2.52 -20.06 -26.30
N VAL A 107 -1.55 -20.79 -26.88
CA VAL A 107 -1.13 -22.10 -26.38
C VAL A 107 -0.48 -21.96 -24.99
N LEU A 108 0.36 -20.95 -24.79
CA LEU A 108 0.99 -20.66 -23.51
C LEU A 108 -0.06 -20.48 -22.40
N VAL A 109 -1.06 -19.62 -22.61
CA VAL A 109 -2.16 -19.40 -21.66
C VAL A 109 -2.85 -20.72 -21.31
N SER A 110 -3.11 -21.56 -22.33
CA SER A 110 -3.70 -22.86 -22.09
C SER A 110 -2.77 -23.80 -21.30
N LEU A 111 -1.47 -23.83 -21.56
CA LEU A 111 -0.55 -24.72 -20.84
C LEU A 111 -0.37 -24.30 -19.37
N VAL A 112 -0.19 -23.00 -19.12
CA VAL A 112 0.11 -22.53 -17.76
C VAL A 112 -1.12 -22.53 -16.87
N SER A 113 -2.34 -22.41 -17.43
CA SER A 113 -3.55 -22.37 -16.60
C SER A 113 -3.86 -23.69 -15.87
N SER A 114 -3.34 -24.83 -16.35
CA SER A 114 -3.47 -26.11 -15.63
C SER A 114 -2.39 -26.30 -14.55
N ARG A 115 -1.37 -25.43 -14.51
CA ARG A 115 -0.26 -25.54 -13.53
C ARG A 115 -0.60 -24.98 -12.16
N VAL A 116 -1.68 -24.22 -12.08
CA VAL A 116 -2.17 -23.61 -10.83
C VAL A 116 -3.24 -24.46 -10.15
N GLU A 117 -3.54 -25.63 -10.72
CA GLU A 117 -4.48 -26.58 -10.16
C GLU A 117 -3.96 -27.14 -8.85
N TYR A 118 -4.83 -27.16 -7.83
CA TYR A 118 -4.51 -27.77 -6.55
C TYR A 118 -4.25 -29.28 -6.70
N PRO A 119 -3.14 -29.80 -6.18
CA PRO A 119 -2.91 -31.24 -6.10
C PRO A 119 -3.97 -31.95 -5.25
N GLU A 120 -4.30 -33.20 -5.57
CA GLU A 120 -5.28 -34.00 -4.81
C GLU A 120 -4.87 -34.19 -3.34
N ASP A 121 -3.57 -34.25 -3.09
CA ASP A 121 -2.94 -34.43 -1.79
C ASP A 121 -2.51 -33.11 -1.14
N PHE A 122 -3.05 -31.96 -1.60
CA PHE A 122 -2.72 -30.63 -1.04
C PHE A 122 -2.92 -30.55 0.49
N HIS A 123 -3.86 -31.31 1.05
CA HIS A 123 -4.08 -31.35 2.49
C HIS A 123 -2.90 -31.96 3.28
N THR A 124 -2.11 -32.83 2.66
CA THR A 124 -0.94 -33.47 3.27
C THR A 124 0.36 -32.69 3.06
N PHE A 125 0.33 -31.61 2.28
CA PHE A 125 1.51 -30.79 2.01
C PHE A 125 2.10 -30.20 3.29
N SER A 126 3.42 -30.17 3.35
CA SER A 126 4.15 -29.43 4.37
C SER A 126 4.00 -27.92 4.17
N GLU A 127 4.39 -27.14 5.18
CA GLU A 127 4.43 -25.67 5.04
C GLU A 127 5.44 -25.19 3.98
N GLU A 128 6.43 -26.00 3.63
CA GLU A 128 7.36 -25.72 2.54
C GLU A 128 6.70 -25.97 1.18
N ASP A 129 6.09 -27.14 0.97
CA ASP A 129 5.39 -27.46 -0.28
C ASP A 129 4.24 -26.48 -0.56
N ARG A 130 3.53 -26.04 0.48
CA ARG A 130 2.49 -24.99 0.35
C ARG A 130 3.07 -23.65 -0.08
N ARG A 131 4.27 -23.29 0.39
CA ARG A 131 4.97 -22.06 -0.03
C ARG A 131 5.41 -22.17 -1.48
N ASP A 132 5.96 -23.31 -1.87
CA ASP A 132 6.43 -23.55 -3.24
C ASP A 132 5.26 -23.55 -4.23
N PHE A 133 4.13 -24.17 -3.86
CA PHE A 133 2.91 -24.10 -4.65
C PHE A 133 2.39 -22.66 -4.80
N ARG A 134 2.41 -21.85 -3.72
CA ARG A 134 2.04 -20.42 -3.82
C ARG A 134 2.98 -19.65 -4.75
N TYR A 135 4.30 -19.90 -4.66
CA TYR A 135 5.28 -19.31 -5.56
C TYR A 135 4.99 -19.67 -7.02
N ALA A 136 4.70 -20.95 -7.28
CA ALA A 136 4.34 -21.42 -8.62
C ALA A 136 3.12 -20.69 -9.19
N ARG A 137 2.08 -20.47 -8.36
CA ARG A 137 0.89 -19.72 -8.76
C ARG A 137 1.17 -18.25 -9.06
N TYR A 138 2.06 -17.60 -8.31
CA TYR A 138 2.48 -16.23 -8.61
C TYR A 138 3.28 -16.15 -9.92
N ALA A 139 4.23 -17.07 -10.13
CA ALA A 139 5.00 -17.14 -11.36
C ALA A 139 4.10 -17.37 -12.59
N VAL A 140 3.09 -18.25 -12.48
CA VAL A 140 2.10 -18.43 -13.56
C VAL A 140 1.25 -17.17 -13.77
N SER A 141 0.88 -16.47 -12.70
CA SER A 141 0.12 -15.23 -12.81
C SER A 141 0.89 -14.15 -13.58
N ASP A 142 2.20 -14.03 -13.33
CA ASP A 142 3.06 -13.09 -14.06
C ASP A 142 3.15 -13.44 -15.56
N VAL A 143 3.32 -14.73 -15.89
CA VAL A 143 3.33 -15.18 -17.28
C VAL A 143 1.96 -15.00 -17.96
N LEU A 144 0.85 -15.19 -17.24
CA LEU A 144 -0.48 -14.93 -17.77
C LEU A 144 -0.67 -13.44 -18.07
N LEU A 145 -0.17 -12.54 -17.22
CA LEU A 145 -0.19 -11.10 -17.48
C LEU A 145 0.66 -10.75 -18.71
N ASP A 146 1.86 -11.33 -18.83
CA ASP A 146 2.70 -11.15 -20.01
C ASP A 146 2.01 -11.65 -21.29
N ALA A 147 1.36 -12.81 -21.24
CA ALA A 147 0.58 -13.31 -22.37
C ALA A 147 -0.62 -12.39 -22.68
N THR A 148 -1.28 -11.87 -21.65
CA THR A 148 -2.42 -10.95 -21.80
C THR A 148 -2.01 -9.64 -22.46
N ASP A 149 -0.81 -9.12 -22.20
CA ASP A 149 -0.29 -7.91 -22.86
C ASP A 149 -0.11 -8.09 -24.38
N VAL A 150 0.13 -9.33 -24.84
CA VAL A 150 0.30 -9.66 -26.26
C VAL A 150 -1.05 -9.98 -26.94
N LEU A 151 -1.89 -10.77 -26.28
CA LEU A 151 -3.18 -11.23 -26.81
C LEU A 151 -4.29 -10.18 -26.69
N GLY A 152 -4.25 -9.38 -25.63
CA GLY A 152 -5.34 -8.55 -25.13
C GLY A 152 -6.18 -9.26 -24.07
N GLY A 153 -6.79 -8.46 -23.19
CA GLY A 153 -7.64 -8.93 -22.08
C GLY A 153 -8.78 -9.83 -22.53
N ASP A 154 -9.58 -9.38 -23.49
CA ASP A 154 -10.79 -10.09 -23.94
C ASP A 154 -10.48 -11.45 -24.59
N SER A 155 -9.40 -11.51 -25.38
CA SER A 155 -8.98 -12.76 -26.03
C SER A 155 -8.48 -13.78 -25.00
N THR A 156 -7.70 -13.32 -24.03
CA THR A 156 -7.20 -14.17 -22.94
C THR A 156 -8.35 -14.65 -22.04
N LEU A 157 -9.27 -13.75 -21.70
CA LEU A 157 -10.46 -14.07 -20.93
C LEU A 157 -11.31 -15.14 -21.62
N LYS A 158 -11.45 -15.08 -22.95
CA LYS A 158 -12.18 -16.11 -23.72
C LYS A 158 -11.56 -17.50 -23.60
N ILE A 159 -10.23 -17.61 -23.68
CA ILE A 159 -9.52 -18.88 -23.52
C ILE A 159 -9.75 -19.45 -22.12
N LEU A 160 -9.60 -18.61 -21.09
CA LEU A 160 -9.79 -19.02 -19.69
C LEU A 160 -11.25 -19.36 -19.37
N PHE A 161 -12.20 -18.64 -19.97
CA PHE A 161 -13.62 -18.94 -19.82
C PHE A 161 -14.00 -20.30 -20.41
N MET A 162 -13.44 -20.68 -21.57
CA MET A 162 -13.67 -22.02 -22.13
C MET A 162 -13.20 -23.12 -21.16
N LYS A 163 -12.07 -22.90 -20.48
CA LYS A 163 -11.60 -23.83 -19.44
C LYS A 163 -12.50 -23.88 -18.21
N LEU A 164 -13.01 -22.73 -17.78
CA LEU A 164 -13.98 -22.66 -16.69
C LEU A 164 -15.24 -23.48 -17.01
N ILE A 165 -15.82 -23.31 -18.20
CA ILE A 165 -17.00 -24.06 -18.63
C ILE A 165 -16.72 -25.55 -18.78
N GLN A 166 -15.54 -25.92 -19.31
CA GLN A 166 -15.12 -27.32 -19.38
C GLN A 166 -15.08 -27.96 -17.99
N ALA A 167 -14.50 -27.26 -17.00
CA ALA A 167 -14.45 -27.72 -15.62
C ALA A 167 -15.85 -27.84 -14.98
N CYS A 168 -16.77 -26.91 -15.29
CA CYS A 168 -18.16 -27.00 -14.84
C CYS A 168 -18.92 -28.21 -15.46
N GLY A 169 -18.64 -28.55 -16.72
CA GLY A 169 -19.35 -29.60 -17.46
C GLY A 169 -18.97 -31.03 -17.05
N SER A 170 -17.76 -31.24 -16.56
CA SER A 170 -17.23 -32.56 -16.16
C SER A 170 -17.70 -33.08 -14.80
N GLY A 171 -18.64 -32.39 -14.12
CA GLY A 171 -18.89 -32.60 -12.69
C GLY A 171 -20.35 -32.75 -12.24
N ALA A 172 -21.30 -33.09 -13.13
CA ALA A 172 -22.71 -33.15 -12.76
C ALA A 172 -23.08 -34.21 -11.69
N GLU A 173 -22.18 -35.13 -11.31
CA GLU A 173 -22.53 -36.23 -10.41
C GLU A 173 -21.78 -36.29 -9.06
N GLN A 174 -20.64 -35.61 -8.83
CA GLN A 174 -19.95 -35.66 -7.53
C GLN A 174 -19.22 -34.35 -7.18
N ASN A 175 -19.34 -33.93 -5.91
CA ASN A 175 -18.70 -32.79 -5.24
C ASN A 175 -17.14 -32.77 -5.26
N GLN A 176 -16.48 -33.52 -6.16
CA GLN A 176 -15.05 -33.81 -6.11
C GLN A 176 -14.18 -33.00 -7.08
N ASN A 177 -14.71 -32.38 -8.14
CA ASN A 177 -13.89 -31.71 -9.17
C ASN A 177 -13.81 -30.18 -8.98
N TRP A 178 -13.40 -29.72 -7.80
CA TRP A 178 -13.29 -28.28 -7.53
C TRP A 178 -11.95 -27.68 -7.98
N GLN A 179 -10.90 -28.50 -8.13
CA GLN A 179 -9.53 -28.06 -8.41
C GLN A 179 -9.39 -27.47 -9.83
N PRO A 180 -9.85 -28.13 -10.92
CA PRO A 180 -9.79 -27.52 -12.25
C PRO A 180 -10.66 -26.26 -12.37
N LEU A 181 -11.78 -26.24 -11.64
CA LEU A 181 -12.70 -25.11 -11.59
C LEU A 181 -12.04 -23.91 -10.90
N GLU A 182 -11.39 -24.14 -9.76
CA GLU A 182 -10.64 -23.15 -9.01
C GLU A 182 -9.46 -22.61 -9.83
N ALA A 183 -8.70 -23.48 -10.49
CA ALA A 183 -7.56 -23.12 -11.32
C ALA A 183 -7.95 -22.14 -12.43
N ALA A 184 -9.03 -22.47 -13.16
CA ALA A 184 -9.56 -21.61 -14.21
C ALA A 184 -10.01 -20.24 -13.66
N LEU A 185 -10.69 -20.23 -12.51
CA LEU A 185 -11.15 -19.00 -11.87
C LEU A 185 -9.98 -18.14 -11.37
N PHE A 186 -8.94 -18.75 -10.80
CA PHE A 186 -7.72 -18.08 -10.38
C PHE A 186 -7.02 -17.40 -11.56
N CYS A 187 -6.93 -18.07 -12.71
CA CYS A 187 -6.37 -17.45 -13.90
C CYS A 187 -7.21 -16.26 -14.40
N ILE A 188 -8.54 -16.37 -14.36
CA ILE A 188 -9.45 -15.26 -14.71
C ILE A 188 -9.24 -14.08 -13.74
N GLN A 189 -9.11 -14.36 -12.45
CA GLN A 189 -8.81 -13.37 -11.42
C GLN A 189 -7.44 -12.69 -11.68
N ALA A 190 -6.41 -13.45 -12.05
CA ALA A 190 -5.06 -12.93 -12.27
C ALA A 190 -5.03 -11.84 -13.36
N ILE A 191 -5.82 -12.00 -14.42
CA ILE A 191 -5.88 -11.05 -15.54
C ILE A 191 -6.90 -9.92 -15.36
N ALA A 192 -7.62 -9.85 -14.23
CA ALA A 192 -8.78 -8.98 -14.04
C ALA A 192 -8.50 -7.49 -14.36
N LYS A 193 -7.29 -7.00 -14.07
CA LYS A 193 -6.88 -5.61 -14.35
C LYS A 193 -6.76 -5.29 -15.85
N SER A 194 -6.55 -6.31 -16.68
CA SER A 194 -6.38 -6.18 -18.13
C SER A 194 -7.69 -6.36 -18.89
N VAL A 195 -8.77 -6.77 -18.21
CA VAL A 195 -10.10 -6.92 -18.79
C VAL A 195 -10.84 -5.58 -18.79
N SER A 196 -11.54 -5.28 -19.89
CA SER A 196 -12.32 -4.04 -20.01
C SER A 196 -13.48 -3.99 -19.01
N ILE A 197 -13.74 -2.81 -18.45
CA ILE A 197 -14.92 -2.56 -17.61
C ILE A 197 -16.22 -2.68 -18.45
N GLU A 198 -16.13 -2.52 -19.77
CA GLU A 198 -17.26 -2.62 -20.69
C GLU A 198 -17.45 -4.02 -21.30
N GLU A 199 -16.77 -5.03 -20.76
CA GLU A 199 -16.89 -6.43 -21.23
C GLU A 199 -18.34 -6.92 -21.04
N LYS A 200 -18.93 -7.48 -22.10
CA LYS A 200 -20.37 -7.81 -22.18
C LYS A 200 -20.66 -9.22 -22.66
N GLU A 201 -19.66 -9.99 -23.06
CA GLU A 201 -19.82 -11.34 -23.57
C GLU A 201 -19.63 -12.36 -22.44
N ILE A 202 -18.53 -12.28 -21.70
CA ILE A 202 -18.07 -13.36 -20.83
C ILE A 202 -18.42 -13.14 -19.36
N LEU A 203 -18.09 -11.98 -18.79
CA LEU A 203 -18.32 -11.66 -17.38
C LEU A 203 -19.81 -11.72 -16.97
N PRO A 204 -20.79 -11.32 -17.81
CA PRO A 204 -22.21 -11.55 -17.53
C PRO A 204 -22.59 -13.03 -17.40
N GLN A 205 -21.81 -13.93 -17.99
CA GLN A 205 -21.99 -15.39 -17.86
C GLN A 205 -21.25 -15.94 -16.65
N VAL A 206 -20.06 -15.41 -16.32
CA VAL A 206 -19.25 -15.87 -15.18
C VAL A 206 -19.89 -15.52 -13.83
N MET A 207 -20.34 -14.27 -13.64
CA MET A 207 -20.79 -13.83 -12.31
C MET A 207 -22.00 -14.61 -11.76
N PRO A 208 -23.03 -14.96 -12.56
CA PRO A 208 -24.15 -15.79 -12.08
C PRO A 208 -23.78 -17.25 -11.79
N LEU A 209 -22.61 -17.72 -12.21
CA LEU A 209 -22.13 -19.08 -11.91
C LEU A 209 -21.51 -19.17 -10.52
N LEU A 210 -20.90 -18.08 -10.02
CA LEU A 210 -20.19 -18.07 -8.74
C LEU A 210 -21.02 -18.61 -7.55
N PRO A 211 -22.31 -18.25 -7.38
CA PRO A 211 -23.13 -18.77 -6.28
C PRO A 211 -23.40 -20.28 -6.37
N ARG A 212 -23.25 -20.88 -7.55
CA ARG A 212 -23.56 -22.30 -7.82
C ARG A 212 -22.36 -23.22 -7.62
N PHE A 213 -21.18 -22.67 -7.34
CA PHE A 213 -19.97 -23.45 -7.19
C PHE A 213 -19.98 -24.33 -5.92
N PRO A 214 -19.26 -25.48 -5.95
CA PRO A 214 -19.16 -26.39 -4.80
C PRO A 214 -18.65 -25.71 -3.54
N HIS A 215 -19.03 -26.27 -2.39
CA HIS A 215 -18.65 -25.73 -1.08
C HIS A 215 -17.28 -26.25 -0.65
N GLN A 216 -16.23 -25.74 -1.27
CA GLN A 216 -14.83 -25.96 -0.89
C GLN A 216 -14.19 -24.65 -0.44
N GLU A 217 -13.37 -24.69 0.61
CA GLU A 217 -12.72 -23.51 1.20
C GLU A 217 -11.81 -22.77 0.22
N GLN A 218 -10.88 -23.46 -0.45
CA GLN A 218 -9.93 -22.88 -1.40
C GLN A 218 -10.66 -22.23 -2.58
N LEU A 219 -11.68 -22.91 -3.11
CA LEU A 219 -12.51 -22.35 -4.18
C LEU A 219 -13.27 -21.11 -3.70
N LEU A 220 -13.84 -21.13 -2.49
CA LEU A 220 -14.55 -19.97 -1.93
C LEU A 220 -13.62 -18.76 -1.76
N GLN A 221 -12.36 -18.98 -1.36
CA GLN A 221 -11.35 -17.93 -1.27
C GLN A 221 -11.09 -17.27 -2.63
N THR A 222 -10.92 -18.07 -3.68
CA THR A 222 -10.71 -17.60 -5.06
C THR A 222 -11.97 -16.93 -5.62
N VAL A 223 -13.16 -17.42 -5.29
CA VAL A 223 -14.43 -16.76 -5.62
C VAL A 223 -14.51 -15.38 -4.97
N CYS A 224 -14.24 -15.26 -3.67
CA CYS A 224 -14.25 -13.97 -2.98
C CYS A 224 -13.25 -13.00 -3.63
N SER A 225 -12.04 -13.47 -3.88
CA SER A 225 -10.99 -12.65 -4.49
C SER A 225 -11.35 -12.23 -5.93
N THR A 226 -12.02 -13.10 -6.69
CA THR A 226 -12.55 -12.78 -8.03
C THR A 226 -13.62 -11.71 -7.99
N ILE A 227 -14.56 -11.80 -7.04
CA ILE A 227 -15.59 -10.77 -6.82
C ILE A 227 -14.93 -9.41 -6.57
N GLY A 228 -13.92 -9.37 -5.69
CA GLY A 228 -13.16 -8.16 -5.41
C GLY A 228 -12.40 -7.63 -6.63
N ALA A 229 -11.78 -8.51 -7.42
CA ALA A 229 -11.00 -8.13 -8.60
C ALA A 229 -11.85 -7.50 -9.73
N PHE A 230 -13.12 -7.89 -9.83
CA PHE A 230 -14.07 -7.38 -10.83
C PHE A 230 -15.10 -6.40 -10.27
N SER A 231 -14.88 -5.82 -9.09
CA SER A 231 -15.78 -4.86 -8.43
C SER A 231 -16.20 -3.69 -9.34
N LYS A 232 -15.26 -3.11 -10.10
CA LYS A 232 -15.52 -2.02 -11.06
C LYS A 232 -16.42 -2.45 -12.21
N TRP A 233 -16.22 -3.67 -12.70
CA TRP A 233 -17.09 -4.23 -13.71
C TRP A 233 -18.49 -4.50 -13.14
N ILE A 234 -18.59 -5.00 -11.91
CA ILE A 234 -19.87 -5.21 -11.21
C ILE A 234 -20.64 -3.88 -11.04
N ASP A 235 -19.94 -2.77 -10.79
CA ASP A 235 -20.56 -1.44 -10.78
C ASP A 235 -21.04 -1.00 -12.18
N ALA A 236 -20.27 -1.26 -13.24
CA ALA A 236 -20.66 -0.95 -14.61
C ALA A 236 -21.73 -1.90 -15.20
N ALA A 237 -21.94 -3.07 -14.60
CA ALA A 237 -22.86 -4.09 -15.11
C ALA A 237 -24.32 -3.56 -15.20
N PRO A 238 -25.09 -3.97 -16.23
CA PRO A 238 -26.47 -3.52 -16.44
C PRO A 238 -27.34 -3.73 -15.19
N ALA A 239 -28.16 -2.72 -14.85
CA ALA A 239 -29.03 -2.74 -13.66
C ALA A 239 -30.07 -3.88 -13.66
N GLU A 240 -30.34 -4.45 -14.82
CA GLU A 240 -31.27 -5.57 -15.03
C GLU A 240 -30.72 -6.90 -14.50
N LEU A 241 -29.42 -7.00 -14.24
CA LEU A 241 -28.77 -8.17 -13.65
C LEU A 241 -28.65 -7.97 -12.12
N PRO A 242 -29.47 -8.64 -11.29
CA PRO A 242 -29.40 -8.52 -9.83
C PRO A 242 -28.24 -9.36 -9.25
N ILE A 243 -27.01 -9.06 -9.66
CA ILE A 243 -25.82 -9.84 -9.29
C ILE A 243 -25.36 -9.49 -7.87
N LEU A 244 -25.52 -8.24 -7.45
CA LEU A 244 -24.90 -7.73 -6.22
C LEU A 244 -25.35 -8.46 -4.94
N PRO A 245 -26.66 -8.69 -4.67
CA PRO A 245 -27.07 -9.36 -3.44
C PRO A 245 -26.52 -10.79 -3.29
N PRO A 246 -26.60 -11.68 -4.32
CA PRO A 246 -25.95 -12.99 -4.27
C PRO A 246 -24.44 -12.93 -4.01
N LEU A 247 -23.72 -11.95 -4.57
CA LEU A 247 -22.29 -11.81 -4.31
C LEU A 247 -22.00 -11.38 -2.88
N VAL A 248 -22.78 -10.46 -2.30
CA VAL A 248 -22.65 -10.07 -0.89
C VAL A 248 -22.92 -11.26 0.04
N ASP A 249 -23.89 -12.12 -0.30
CA ASP A 249 -24.14 -13.35 0.46
C ASP A 249 -22.95 -14.32 0.43
N ILE A 250 -22.28 -14.45 -0.73
CA ILE A 250 -21.03 -15.22 -0.83
C ILE A 250 -19.95 -14.63 0.07
N LEU A 251 -19.77 -13.31 0.09
CA LEU A 251 -18.79 -12.66 0.94
C LEU A 251 -19.10 -12.88 2.43
N ASN A 252 -20.37 -12.82 2.83
CA ASN A 252 -20.80 -13.15 4.19
C ASN A 252 -20.50 -14.60 4.57
N LYS A 253 -20.68 -15.53 3.63
CA LYS A 253 -20.31 -16.93 3.82
C LYS A 253 -18.78 -17.09 3.92
N GLY A 254 -18.02 -16.39 3.09
CA GLY A 254 -16.56 -16.34 3.16
C GLY A 254 -16.07 -15.89 4.54
N MET A 255 -16.62 -14.80 5.06
CA MET A 255 -16.28 -14.27 6.40
C MET A 255 -16.54 -15.24 7.57
N SER A 256 -17.42 -16.23 7.41
CA SER A 256 -17.76 -17.22 8.45
C SER A 256 -17.10 -18.59 8.27
N THR A 257 -16.48 -18.87 7.11
CA THR A 257 -15.99 -20.21 6.77
C THR A 257 -14.62 -20.52 7.40
N SER A 258 -13.59 -19.72 7.11
CA SER A 258 -12.22 -19.86 7.63
C SER A 258 -11.53 -18.50 7.73
N GLU A 259 -10.35 -18.42 8.36
CA GLU A 259 -9.57 -17.17 8.43
C GLU A 259 -9.09 -16.74 7.03
N ASP A 260 -8.59 -17.67 6.21
CA ASP A 260 -8.12 -17.38 4.85
C ASP A 260 -9.25 -16.89 3.92
N THR A 261 -10.42 -17.50 4.02
CA THR A 261 -11.61 -17.06 3.27
C THR A 261 -12.15 -15.74 3.82
N ALA A 262 -12.08 -15.50 5.12
CA ALA A 262 -12.48 -14.24 5.73
C ALA A 262 -11.59 -13.07 5.32
N ALA A 263 -10.27 -13.27 5.21
CA ALA A 263 -9.34 -12.27 4.70
C ALA A 263 -9.68 -11.88 3.25
N ALA A 264 -9.84 -12.88 2.36
CA ALA A 264 -10.23 -12.64 0.96
C ALA A 264 -11.61 -11.96 0.84
N ALA A 265 -12.59 -12.40 1.63
CA ALA A 265 -13.93 -11.82 1.64
C ALA A 265 -13.94 -10.37 2.16
N SER A 266 -13.13 -10.05 3.17
CA SER A 266 -13.02 -8.70 3.74
C SER A 266 -12.45 -7.71 2.73
N VAL A 267 -11.41 -8.11 2.00
CA VAL A 267 -10.83 -7.30 0.91
C VAL A 267 -11.82 -7.12 -0.24
N ALA A 268 -12.51 -8.19 -0.65
CA ALA A 268 -13.51 -8.11 -1.70
C ALA A 268 -14.72 -7.25 -1.31
N PHE A 269 -15.17 -7.35 -0.06
CA PHE A 269 -16.24 -6.51 0.48
C PHE A 269 -15.86 -5.03 0.43
N LYS A 270 -14.61 -4.70 0.79
CA LYS A 270 -14.09 -3.34 0.62
C LYS A 270 -14.23 -2.85 -0.82
N TYR A 271 -13.68 -3.57 -1.79
CA TYR A 271 -13.74 -3.12 -3.19
C TYR A 271 -15.17 -2.99 -3.71
N ILE A 272 -16.05 -3.93 -3.35
CA ILE A 272 -17.46 -3.86 -3.70
C ILE A 272 -18.13 -2.61 -3.10
N CYS A 273 -17.91 -2.32 -1.82
CA CYS A 273 -18.46 -1.11 -1.20
C CYS A 273 -17.89 0.19 -1.80
N GLU A 274 -16.60 0.22 -2.14
CA GLU A 274 -15.94 1.40 -2.71
C GLU A 274 -16.41 1.69 -4.14
N ASP A 275 -16.48 0.67 -5.00
CA ASP A 275 -16.85 0.83 -6.39
C ASP A 275 -18.38 0.88 -6.57
N CYS A 276 -19.14 -0.02 -5.93
CA CYS A 276 -20.60 -0.12 -6.08
C CYS A 276 -21.39 0.78 -5.11
N ARG A 277 -20.77 1.78 -4.48
CA ARG A 277 -21.39 2.66 -3.46
C ARG A 277 -22.75 3.25 -3.85
N GLY A 278 -22.93 3.60 -5.13
CA GLY A 278 -24.19 4.15 -5.64
C GLY A 278 -25.34 3.13 -5.64
N LYS A 279 -25.03 1.83 -5.74
CA LYS A 279 -26.01 0.74 -5.75
C LYS A 279 -26.45 0.32 -4.34
N PHE A 280 -25.77 0.80 -3.29
CA PHE A 280 -26.05 0.44 -1.90
C PHE A 280 -26.99 1.39 -1.15
N SER A 281 -27.51 2.45 -1.79
CA SER A 281 -28.31 3.49 -1.13
C SER A 281 -29.61 3.02 -0.45
N GLY A 282 -30.03 1.77 -0.65
CA GLY A 282 -31.19 1.14 0.01
C GLY A 282 -30.88 -0.05 0.93
N SER A 283 -29.60 -0.41 1.12
CA SER A 283 -29.19 -1.61 1.87
C SER A 283 -28.16 -1.31 2.98
N LEU A 284 -28.07 -0.05 3.40
CA LEU A 284 -27.11 0.41 4.42
C LEU A 284 -27.23 -0.35 5.74
N ASP A 285 -28.46 -0.66 6.19
CA ASP A 285 -28.69 -1.40 7.43
C ASP A 285 -28.05 -2.80 7.40
N GLY A 286 -28.11 -3.48 6.25
CA GLY A 286 -27.46 -4.77 6.04
C GLY A 286 -25.94 -4.66 6.11
N LEU A 287 -25.36 -3.62 5.51
CA LEU A 287 -23.91 -3.37 5.56
C LEU A 287 -23.44 -3.07 7.00
N PHE A 288 -24.21 -2.27 7.76
CA PHE A 288 -23.90 -2.01 9.18
C PHE A 288 -24.02 -3.26 10.04
N GLN A 289 -24.98 -4.15 9.74
CA GLN A 289 -25.11 -5.42 10.44
C GLN A 289 -23.89 -6.32 10.22
N ILE A 290 -23.42 -6.45 8.96
CA ILE A 290 -22.20 -7.19 8.62
C ILE A 290 -21.00 -6.65 9.40
N TYR A 291 -20.84 -5.33 9.40
CA TYR A 291 -19.80 -4.66 10.17
C TYR A 291 -19.90 -4.93 11.67
N HIS A 292 -21.08 -4.78 12.26
CA HIS A 292 -21.26 -5.00 13.69
C HIS A 292 -20.89 -6.43 14.10
N VAL A 293 -21.29 -7.43 13.31
CA VAL A 293 -20.92 -8.83 13.53
C VAL A 293 -19.40 -9.01 13.45
N ALA A 294 -18.75 -8.44 12.44
CA ALA A 294 -17.30 -8.55 12.25
C ALA A 294 -16.49 -7.86 13.36
N ILE A 295 -16.93 -6.70 13.86
CA ILE A 295 -16.20 -5.93 14.87
C ILE A 295 -16.41 -6.47 16.28
N SER A 296 -17.63 -6.90 16.61
CA SER A 296 -17.96 -7.45 17.92
C SER A 296 -17.44 -8.88 18.12
N GLY A 297 -17.17 -9.61 17.03
CA GLY A 297 -16.86 -11.04 17.06
C GLY A 297 -18.07 -11.91 17.42
N VAL A 298 -19.25 -11.31 17.60
CA VAL A 298 -20.49 -12.00 17.93
C VAL A 298 -21.25 -12.29 16.64
N GLY A 299 -21.32 -13.57 16.25
CA GLY A 299 -22.04 -14.02 15.06
C GLY A 299 -21.26 -14.97 14.14
N GLY A 300 -20.12 -15.50 14.60
CA GLY A 300 -19.43 -16.62 13.95
C GLY A 300 -18.50 -16.23 12.80
N TYR A 301 -18.26 -14.94 12.58
CA TYR A 301 -17.23 -14.49 11.64
C TYR A 301 -15.83 -14.80 12.17
N LYS A 302 -14.94 -15.24 11.27
CA LYS A 302 -13.54 -15.55 11.53
C LYS A 302 -12.60 -14.43 11.04
N VAL A 303 -13.12 -13.20 10.99
CA VAL A 303 -12.41 -12.01 10.53
C VAL A 303 -11.40 -11.59 11.60
N SER A 304 -10.12 -11.52 11.23
CA SER A 304 -9.07 -11.07 12.13
C SER A 304 -9.20 -9.57 12.45
N SER A 305 -8.49 -9.10 13.48
CA SER A 305 -8.45 -7.66 13.77
C SER A 305 -7.86 -6.85 12.62
N GLU A 306 -6.91 -7.41 11.87
CA GLU A 306 -6.28 -6.74 10.73
C GLU A 306 -7.26 -6.66 9.55
N ASP A 307 -7.92 -7.78 9.20
CA ASP A 307 -8.90 -7.82 8.10
C ASP A 307 -10.12 -6.95 8.38
N SER A 308 -10.49 -6.79 9.65
CA SER A 308 -11.60 -5.92 10.04
C SER A 308 -11.41 -4.46 9.63
N LEU A 309 -10.15 -4.01 9.43
CA LEU A 309 -9.88 -2.66 8.94
C LEU A 309 -10.41 -2.45 7.52
N HIS A 310 -10.46 -3.50 6.68
CA HIS A 310 -11.04 -3.42 5.35
C HIS A 310 -12.53 -3.10 5.40
N LEU A 311 -13.28 -3.67 6.35
CA LEU A 311 -14.71 -3.39 6.54
C LEU A 311 -14.92 -1.96 7.07
N VAL A 312 -14.05 -1.49 7.97
CA VAL A 312 -14.10 -0.12 8.50
C VAL A 312 -13.86 0.89 7.36
N GLU A 313 -12.86 0.64 6.52
CA GLU A 313 -12.53 1.45 5.36
C GLU A 313 -13.69 1.47 4.35
N ALA A 314 -14.23 0.29 4.02
CA ALA A 314 -15.38 0.11 3.14
C ALA A 314 -16.56 1.02 3.53
N LEU A 315 -16.99 0.94 4.79
CA LEU A 315 -18.11 1.72 5.28
C LEU A 315 -17.77 3.21 5.38
N SER A 316 -16.53 3.57 5.70
CA SER A 316 -16.09 4.97 5.74
C SER A 316 -16.20 5.63 4.37
N VAL A 317 -15.87 4.90 3.29
CA VAL A 317 -16.04 5.39 1.92
C VAL A 317 -17.52 5.50 1.55
N VAL A 318 -18.35 4.53 1.92
CA VAL A 318 -19.81 4.59 1.70
C VAL A 318 -20.43 5.81 2.39
N ILE A 319 -20.08 6.06 3.66
CA ILE A 319 -20.56 7.21 4.45
C ILE A 319 -20.26 8.54 3.76
N THR A 320 -19.11 8.66 3.10
CA THR A 320 -18.71 9.88 2.37
C THR A 320 -19.69 10.25 1.24
N THR A 321 -20.46 9.28 0.73
CA THR A 321 -21.46 9.52 -0.33
C THR A 321 -22.85 9.84 0.18
N LEU A 322 -23.08 9.72 1.49
CA LEU A 322 -24.40 9.96 2.08
C LEU A 322 -24.66 11.47 2.25
N PRO A 323 -25.93 11.91 2.19
CA PRO A 323 -26.31 13.25 2.61
C PRO A 323 -25.88 13.52 4.06
N GLN A 324 -25.52 14.77 4.37
CA GLN A 324 -24.86 15.15 5.63
C GLN A 324 -25.60 14.64 6.89
N ASP A 325 -26.93 14.71 6.93
CA ASP A 325 -27.73 14.23 8.07
C ASP A 325 -27.66 12.71 8.27
N HIS A 326 -27.66 11.95 7.17
CA HIS A 326 -27.51 10.50 7.21
C HIS A 326 -26.07 10.10 7.51
N ALA A 327 -25.10 10.84 6.98
CA ALA A 327 -23.68 10.62 7.22
C ALA A 327 -23.32 10.75 8.71
N ARG A 328 -23.89 11.73 9.42
CA ARG A 328 -23.71 11.88 10.88
C ARG A 328 -24.12 10.62 11.64
N ARG A 329 -25.36 10.16 11.42
CA ARG A 329 -25.89 8.97 12.08
C ARG A 329 -25.10 7.71 11.71
N ALA A 330 -24.73 7.58 10.44
CA ALA A 330 -23.93 6.47 9.96
C ALA A 330 -22.52 6.44 10.58
N LEU A 331 -21.88 7.60 10.71
CA LEU A 331 -20.59 7.73 11.38
C LEU A 331 -20.67 7.33 12.85
N GLU A 332 -21.73 7.73 13.55
CA GLU A 332 -21.98 7.32 14.94
C GLU A 332 -22.12 5.80 15.07
N LEU A 333 -22.86 5.16 14.15
CA LEU A 333 -23.08 3.71 14.15
C LEU A 333 -21.77 2.92 13.98
N ILE A 334 -20.83 3.40 13.15
CA ILE A 334 -19.55 2.73 12.98
C ILE A 334 -18.57 3.01 14.12
N CYS A 335 -18.61 4.21 14.71
CA CYS A 335 -17.76 4.56 15.85
C CYS A 335 -18.19 3.86 17.15
N MET A 336 -19.50 3.64 17.36
CA MET A 336 -20.05 3.12 18.62
C MET A 336 -19.39 1.82 19.10
N PRO A 337 -19.32 0.72 18.31
CA PRO A 337 -18.71 -0.52 18.76
C PRO A 337 -17.25 -0.34 19.20
N ILE A 338 -16.53 0.56 18.53
CA ILE A 338 -15.12 0.85 18.83
C ILE A 338 -14.99 1.62 20.14
N ILE A 339 -15.80 2.68 20.31
CA ILE A 339 -15.79 3.52 21.50
C ILE A 339 -16.27 2.77 22.73
N ASN A 340 -17.30 1.93 22.59
CA ASN A 340 -17.81 1.10 23.67
C ASN A 340 -16.73 0.15 24.20
N SER A 341 -15.98 -0.54 23.32
CA SER A 341 -14.87 -1.40 23.75
C SER A 341 -13.77 -0.62 24.46
N LEU A 342 -13.42 0.58 23.99
CA LEU A 342 -12.44 1.43 24.69
C LEU A 342 -12.96 1.87 26.06
N GLN A 343 -14.24 2.25 26.16
CA GLN A 343 -14.86 2.66 27.42
C GLN A 343 -14.96 1.50 28.41
N GLU A 344 -15.28 0.29 27.97
CA GLU A 344 -15.28 -0.91 28.80
C GLU A 344 -13.89 -1.18 29.40
N ILE A 345 -12.82 -1.03 28.61
CA ILE A 345 -11.44 -1.17 29.10
C ILE A 345 -11.13 -0.07 30.14
N ILE A 346 -11.54 1.17 29.88
CA ILE A 346 -11.31 2.30 30.80
C ILE A 346 -12.08 2.11 32.12
N GLN A 347 -13.31 1.59 32.07
CA GLN A 347 -14.17 1.38 33.24
C GLN A 347 -13.65 0.30 34.21
N GLN A 348 -12.68 -0.52 33.79
CA GLN A 348 -12.00 -1.49 34.67
C GLN A 348 -11.10 -0.80 35.72
N GLY A 349 -10.87 0.51 35.61
CA GLY A 349 -10.12 1.33 36.56
C GLY A 349 -8.70 1.64 36.09
N GLU A 350 -8.09 2.66 36.69
CA GLU A 350 -6.79 3.22 36.27
C GLU A 350 -5.65 2.18 36.35
N SER A 351 -5.60 1.39 37.42
CA SER A 351 -4.59 0.34 37.60
C SER A 351 -4.71 -0.78 36.57
N ALA A 352 -5.94 -1.15 36.20
CA ALA A 352 -6.20 -2.13 35.16
C ALA A 352 -5.78 -1.56 33.79
N LEU A 353 -6.16 -0.32 33.48
CA LEU A 353 -5.81 0.34 32.22
C LEU A 353 -4.29 0.40 32.00
N GLN A 354 -3.50 0.63 33.05
CA GLN A 354 -2.03 0.61 32.95
C GLN A 354 -1.46 -0.77 32.60
N GLN A 355 -2.15 -1.87 32.94
CA GLN A 355 -1.66 -3.23 32.69
C GLN A 355 -2.18 -3.84 31.37
N VAL A 356 -3.14 -3.19 30.71
CA VAL A 356 -3.71 -3.66 29.45
C VAL A 356 -2.61 -3.81 28.37
N PRO A 357 -2.54 -4.94 27.64
CA PRO A 357 -1.64 -5.05 26.50
C PRO A 357 -1.95 -3.99 25.44
N ALA A 358 -0.93 -3.29 24.94
CA ALA A 358 -1.08 -2.21 23.95
C ALA A 358 -1.98 -2.60 22.77
N ARG A 359 -1.85 -3.83 22.26
CA ARG A 359 -2.65 -4.37 21.15
C ARG A 359 -4.17 -4.29 21.38
N HIS A 360 -4.64 -4.41 22.62
CA HIS A 360 -6.08 -4.34 22.92
C HIS A 360 -6.61 -2.90 22.79
N LEU A 361 -5.75 -1.89 22.94
CA LEU A 361 -6.11 -0.50 22.68
C LEU A 361 -5.90 -0.14 21.20
N THR A 362 -4.74 -0.50 20.63
CA THR A 362 -4.38 -0.07 19.27
C THR A 362 -5.33 -0.59 18.21
N VAL A 363 -5.87 -1.81 18.35
CA VAL A 363 -6.87 -2.33 17.38
C VAL A 363 -8.06 -1.39 17.25
N HIS A 364 -8.59 -0.86 18.35
CA HIS A 364 -9.72 0.07 18.32
C HIS A 364 -9.30 1.47 17.86
N ILE A 365 -8.15 1.96 18.29
CA ILE A 365 -7.63 3.28 17.90
C ILE A 365 -7.27 3.31 16.40
N ASP A 366 -6.72 2.24 15.86
CA ASP A 366 -6.39 2.10 14.44
C ASP A 366 -7.68 2.04 13.59
N ARG A 367 -8.76 1.40 14.08
CA ARG A 367 -10.08 1.47 13.44
C ARG A 367 -10.61 2.92 13.38
N LEU A 368 -10.54 3.68 14.48
CA LEU A 368 -10.88 5.12 14.46
C LEU A 368 -9.99 5.91 13.49
N SER A 369 -8.70 5.58 13.43
CA SER A 369 -7.75 6.19 12.49
C SER A 369 -8.20 5.98 11.05
N THR A 370 -8.60 4.75 10.70
CA THR A 370 -9.14 4.42 9.37
C THR A 370 -10.40 5.23 9.06
N ILE A 371 -11.33 5.35 10.01
CA ILE A 371 -12.55 6.15 9.87
C ILE A 371 -12.21 7.61 9.58
N PHE A 372 -11.42 8.24 10.45
CA PHE A 372 -11.04 9.65 10.30
C PHE A 372 -10.26 9.92 9.02
N SER A 373 -9.49 8.94 8.53
CA SER A 373 -8.75 9.08 7.28
C SER A 373 -9.62 8.98 6.03
N ASN A 374 -10.69 8.18 6.05
CA ASN A 374 -11.47 7.83 4.86
C ASN A 374 -12.80 8.57 4.71
N VAL A 375 -13.42 9.01 5.82
CA VAL A 375 -14.66 9.82 5.75
C VAL A 375 -14.32 11.25 5.32
N LYS A 376 -14.63 11.63 4.08
CA LYS A 376 -14.27 12.95 3.52
C LYS A 376 -15.32 14.04 3.80
N LEU A 377 -15.81 14.09 5.03
CA LEU A 377 -16.82 15.06 5.49
C LEU A 377 -16.30 15.81 6.74
N PRO A 378 -15.55 16.93 6.57
CA PRO A 378 -14.81 17.57 7.65
C PRO A 378 -15.64 17.93 8.89
N GLU A 379 -16.83 18.49 8.71
CA GLU A 379 -17.71 18.89 9.81
C GLU A 379 -18.25 17.68 10.59
N VAL A 380 -18.64 16.62 9.87
CA VAL A 380 -19.18 15.40 10.46
C VAL A 380 -18.10 14.65 11.25
N VAL A 381 -16.88 14.57 10.71
CA VAL A 381 -15.73 13.98 11.42
C VAL A 381 -15.34 14.85 12.62
N ALA A 382 -15.37 16.17 12.51
CA ALA A 382 -15.06 17.06 13.63
C ALA A 382 -16.03 16.91 14.80
N GLU A 383 -17.34 16.77 14.52
CA GLU A 383 -18.36 16.49 15.55
C GLU A 383 -18.07 15.17 16.28
N ALA A 384 -17.71 14.11 15.55
CA ALA A 384 -17.34 12.82 16.13
C ALA A 384 -16.06 12.91 16.97
N VAL A 385 -15.02 13.58 16.46
CA VAL A 385 -13.77 13.81 17.20
C VAL A 385 -14.03 14.56 18.50
N ASN A 386 -14.82 15.64 18.45
CA ASN A 386 -15.19 16.43 19.64
C ASN A 386 -15.94 15.56 20.67
N ARG A 387 -16.84 14.70 20.20
CA ARG A 387 -17.62 13.81 21.07
C ARG A 387 -16.77 12.75 21.75
N TYR A 388 -15.82 12.15 21.04
CA TYR A 388 -15.02 11.03 21.52
C TYR A 388 -13.67 11.42 22.12
N TRP A 389 -13.26 12.68 21.99
CA TRP A 389 -12.05 13.22 22.58
C TRP A 389 -11.89 12.90 24.07
N PRO A 390 -12.92 12.99 24.94
CA PRO A 390 -12.77 12.64 26.35
C PRO A 390 -12.29 11.20 26.57
N THR A 391 -12.77 10.24 25.77
CA THR A 391 -12.33 8.84 25.84
C THR A 391 -10.87 8.69 25.41
N LEU A 392 -10.48 9.35 24.31
CA LEU A 392 -9.09 9.33 23.83
C LEU A 392 -8.13 10.02 24.80
N LYS A 393 -8.58 11.10 25.44
CA LYS A 393 -7.80 11.83 26.45
C LYS A 393 -7.48 10.95 27.67
N ILE A 394 -8.42 10.16 28.18
CA ILE A 394 -8.14 9.25 29.29
C ILE A 394 -6.99 8.28 28.94
N ILE A 395 -6.94 7.82 27.68
CA ILE A 395 -5.85 6.95 27.20
C ILE A 395 -4.53 7.74 27.11
N PHE A 396 -4.54 8.98 26.61
CA PHE A 396 -3.36 9.86 26.64
C PHE A 396 -2.79 9.96 28.06
N ASP A 397 -3.64 10.29 29.04
CA ASP A 397 -3.23 10.56 30.42
C ASP A 397 -2.63 9.32 31.12
N HIS A 398 -3.18 8.13 30.85
CA HIS A 398 -2.82 6.90 31.59
C HIS A 398 -1.82 6.00 30.85
N ARG A 399 -1.65 6.18 29.53
CA ARG A 399 -0.81 5.34 28.66
C ARG A 399 0.32 6.08 27.96
N ALA A 400 0.61 7.33 28.35
CA ALA A 400 1.69 8.13 27.73
C ALA A 400 3.08 7.47 27.77
N TRP A 401 3.33 6.57 28.72
CA TRP A 401 4.57 5.80 28.81
C TRP A 401 4.69 4.69 27.74
N ASP A 402 3.57 4.23 27.16
CA ASP A 402 3.54 3.12 26.22
C ASP A 402 3.60 3.61 24.77
N THR A 403 4.79 3.51 24.18
CA THR A 403 5.09 4.00 22.82
C THR A 403 4.14 3.46 21.77
N ARG A 404 3.79 2.16 21.80
CA ARG A 404 2.92 1.55 20.79
C ARG A 404 1.51 2.14 20.81
N THR A 405 0.96 2.38 22.00
CA THR A 405 -0.36 2.99 22.17
C THR A 405 -0.32 4.46 21.74
N MET A 406 0.70 5.22 22.13
CA MET A 406 0.83 6.63 21.77
C MET A 406 1.04 6.85 20.28
N GLU A 407 1.79 5.97 19.60
CA GLU A 407 1.93 5.97 18.14
C GLU A 407 0.58 5.82 17.43
N SER A 408 -0.23 4.84 17.84
CA SER A 408 -1.59 4.63 17.30
C SER A 408 -2.50 5.83 17.58
N LEU A 409 -2.46 6.37 18.80
CA LEU A 409 -3.29 7.49 19.20
C LEU A 409 -2.93 8.79 18.48
N CYS A 410 -1.64 9.10 18.37
CA CYS A 410 -1.15 10.25 17.61
C CYS A 410 -1.44 10.10 16.11
N ARG A 411 -1.37 8.88 15.55
CA ARG A 411 -1.77 8.60 14.17
C ARG A 411 -3.26 8.85 13.95
N SER A 412 -4.12 8.45 14.89
CA SER A 412 -5.56 8.74 14.85
C SER A 412 -5.81 10.25 14.86
N CYS A 413 -5.17 10.96 15.78
CA CYS A 413 -5.26 12.42 15.88
C CYS A 413 -4.75 13.12 14.61
N LYS A 414 -3.66 12.63 14.00
CA LYS A 414 -3.16 13.14 12.72
C LYS A 414 -4.22 13.05 11.63
N PHE A 415 -4.89 11.91 11.49
CA PHE A 415 -5.93 11.74 10.47
C PHE A 415 -7.14 12.62 10.76
N ALA A 416 -7.54 12.74 12.03
CA ALA A 416 -8.57 13.70 12.44
C ALA A 416 -8.21 15.14 12.04
N VAL A 417 -6.98 15.59 12.38
CA VAL A 417 -6.47 16.93 12.04
C VAL A 417 -6.47 17.16 10.52
N ARG A 418 -5.97 16.19 9.74
CA ARG A 418 -5.93 16.26 8.27
C ARG A 418 -7.30 16.33 7.62
N THR A 419 -8.28 15.60 8.14
CA THR A 419 -9.63 15.55 7.57
C THR A 419 -10.50 16.72 8.02
N CYS A 420 -10.47 17.06 9.31
CA CYS A 420 -11.30 18.13 9.88
C CYS A 420 -10.80 19.52 9.49
N GLY A 421 -9.48 19.72 9.39
CA GLY A 421 -8.89 21.04 9.19
C GLY A 421 -9.46 22.06 10.18
N ARG A 422 -9.85 23.24 9.67
CA ARG A 422 -10.44 24.32 10.47
C ARG A 422 -11.73 23.93 11.21
N SER A 423 -12.46 22.91 10.76
CA SER A 423 -13.69 22.45 11.41
C SER A 423 -13.44 21.75 12.76
N MET A 424 -12.19 21.39 13.08
CA MET A 424 -11.84 20.72 14.34
C MET A 424 -12.15 21.57 15.60
N GLY A 425 -12.33 22.88 15.43
CA GLY A 425 -12.84 23.77 16.49
C GLY A 425 -11.94 23.81 17.73
N ILE A 426 -12.53 23.79 18.93
CA ILE A 426 -11.81 23.95 20.21
C ILE A 426 -10.93 22.74 20.60
N THR A 427 -11.20 21.56 20.04
CA THR A 427 -10.51 20.32 20.43
C THR A 427 -9.03 20.33 20.04
N ILE A 428 -8.66 21.07 18.99
CA ILE A 428 -7.25 21.26 18.61
C ILE A 428 -6.44 21.87 19.76
N GLY A 429 -6.99 22.89 20.44
CA GLY A 429 -6.31 23.55 21.55
C GLY A 429 -6.12 22.62 22.75
N ALA A 430 -7.15 21.87 23.11
CA ALA A 430 -7.09 20.89 24.20
C ALA A 430 -6.07 19.78 23.90
N MET A 431 -6.06 19.26 22.67
CA MET A 431 -5.11 18.24 22.22
C MET A 431 -3.67 18.75 22.25
N LEU A 432 -3.41 19.97 21.76
CA LEU A 432 -2.06 20.53 21.75
C LEU A 432 -1.53 20.82 23.16
N LEU A 433 -2.39 21.21 24.11
CA LEU A 433 -2.01 21.39 25.51
C LEU A 433 -1.58 20.05 26.14
N GLU A 434 -2.32 18.99 25.83
CA GLU A 434 -2.02 17.65 26.32
C GLU A 434 -0.66 17.15 25.78
N ILE A 435 -0.45 17.28 24.47
CA ILE A 435 0.79 16.88 23.79
C ILE A 435 2.02 17.56 24.42
N GLN A 436 1.93 18.85 24.72
CA GLN A 436 3.03 19.60 25.35
C GLN A 436 3.38 19.03 26.71
N THR A 437 2.36 18.78 27.54
CA THR A 437 2.52 18.29 28.90
C THR A 437 3.11 16.88 28.91
N LEU A 438 2.56 15.98 28.08
CA LEU A 438 3.00 14.59 28.03
C LEU A 438 4.38 14.42 27.38
N TYR A 439 4.72 15.24 26.38
CA TYR A 439 6.05 15.17 25.76
C TYR A 439 7.16 15.50 26.76
N GLN A 440 6.97 16.49 27.63
CA GLN A 440 7.94 16.85 28.67
C GLN A 440 8.16 15.72 29.68
N GLN A 441 7.16 14.87 29.91
CA GLN A 441 7.20 13.77 30.88
C GLN A 441 7.74 12.48 30.26
N HIS A 442 7.35 12.16 29.03
CA HIS A 442 7.55 10.83 28.43
C HIS A 442 8.46 10.80 27.21
N ASN A 443 8.80 11.95 26.60
CA ASN A 443 9.72 12.05 25.46
C ASN A 443 9.34 11.23 24.22
N GLN A 444 8.06 10.90 24.01
CA GLN A 444 7.63 10.13 22.83
C GLN A 444 7.76 10.98 21.56
N SER A 445 8.42 10.48 20.51
CA SER A 445 8.65 11.24 19.27
C SER A 445 7.36 11.54 18.51
N CYS A 446 6.36 10.65 18.60
CA CYS A 446 5.05 10.80 17.95
C CYS A 446 4.32 12.11 18.29
N PHE A 447 4.62 12.73 19.44
CA PHE A 447 4.11 14.05 19.83
C PHE A 447 4.69 15.18 18.98
N LEU A 448 5.99 15.10 18.63
CA LEU A 448 6.64 16.01 17.69
C LEU A 448 6.07 15.81 16.27
N TYR A 449 5.91 14.56 15.86
CA TYR A 449 5.32 14.21 14.56
C TYR A 449 3.91 14.77 14.40
N LEU A 450 3.02 14.54 15.38
CA LEU A 450 1.65 15.07 15.37
C LEU A 450 1.65 16.61 15.35
N SER A 451 2.53 17.24 16.12
CA SER A 451 2.70 18.69 16.10
C SER A 451 3.11 19.21 14.72
N SER A 452 3.94 18.47 13.99
CA SER A 452 4.35 18.83 12.62
C SER A 452 3.18 18.82 11.64
N GLU A 453 2.24 17.90 11.83
CA GLU A 453 1.02 17.79 11.04
C GLU A 453 0.01 18.88 11.36
N VAL A 454 -0.09 19.28 12.63
CA VAL A 454 -0.86 20.46 13.05
C VAL A 454 -0.29 21.73 12.43
N ILE A 455 1.03 21.94 12.47
CA ILE A 455 1.68 23.11 11.85
C ILE A 455 1.43 23.18 10.34
N LYS A 456 1.44 22.03 9.65
CA LYS A 456 1.15 21.99 8.21
C LYS A 456 -0.24 22.53 7.85
N ILE A 457 -1.22 22.38 8.75
CA ILE A 457 -2.62 22.77 8.51
C ILE A 457 -2.94 24.15 9.08
N PHE A 458 -2.47 24.43 10.29
CA PHE A 458 -2.84 25.61 11.08
C PHE A 458 -1.71 26.64 11.19
N GLY A 459 -0.50 26.36 10.71
CA GLY A 459 0.66 27.24 10.87
C GLY A 459 0.45 28.64 10.30
N SER A 460 -0.29 28.75 9.19
CA SER A 460 -0.63 30.03 8.57
C SER A 460 -1.92 30.65 9.10
N ASP A 461 -2.57 30.05 10.10
CA ASP A 461 -3.83 30.54 10.66
C ASP A 461 -3.57 31.49 11.84
N PRO A 462 -3.90 32.79 11.71
CA PRO A 462 -3.63 33.78 12.76
C PRO A 462 -4.37 33.49 14.06
N SER A 463 -5.53 32.82 14.01
CA SER A 463 -6.28 32.43 15.22
C SER A 463 -5.52 31.41 16.06
N CYS A 464 -4.56 30.70 15.44
CA CYS A 464 -3.79 29.63 16.04
C CYS A 464 -2.41 30.06 16.53
N ALA A 465 -1.96 31.26 16.11
CA ALA A 465 -0.59 31.73 16.27
C ALA A 465 -0.08 31.68 17.72
N SER A 466 -0.91 32.09 18.69
CA SER A 466 -0.50 32.19 20.10
C SER A 466 -0.15 30.83 20.71
N TYR A 467 -1.05 29.85 20.58
CA TYR A 467 -0.82 28.52 21.15
C TYR A 467 0.18 27.69 20.32
N LEU A 468 0.26 27.90 19.00
CA LEU A 468 1.30 27.26 18.18
C LEU A 468 2.70 27.80 18.54
N THR A 469 2.84 29.08 18.84
CA THR A 469 4.10 29.65 19.34
C THR A 469 4.50 28.99 20.66
N CYS A 470 3.55 28.85 21.60
CA CYS A 470 3.80 28.18 22.88
C CYS A 470 4.22 26.71 22.69
N LEU A 471 3.53 25.97 21.80
CA LEU A 471 3.83 24.59 21.43
C LEU A 471 5.25 24.46 20.88
N ILE A 472 5.59 25.24 19.85
CA ILE A 472 6.91 25.26 19.22
C ILE A 472 7.99 25.51 20.27
N GLN A 473 7.77 26.51 21.13
CA GLN A 473 8.74 26.88 22.14
C GLN A 473 8.97 25.79 23.18
N THR A 474 7.88 25.18 23.66
CA THR A 474 7.92 24.15 24.69
C THR A 474 8.60 22.88 24.17
N LEU A 475 8.20 22.40 22.99
CA LEU A 475 8.72 21.17 22.42
C LEU A 475 10.20 21.28 22.05
N PHE A 476 10.61 22.35 21.37
CA PHE A 476 12.01 22.51 20.99
C PHE A 476 12.93 22.77 22.18
N ASN A 477 12.51 23.58 23.17
CA ASN A 477 13.33 23.78 24.37
C ASN A 477 13.62 22.47 25.10
N HIS A 478 12.63 21.59 25.19
CA HIS A 478 12.79 20.27 25.79
C HIS A 478 13.69 19.37 24.92
N THR A 479 13.43 19.31 23.61
CA THR A 479 14.17 18.44 22.69
C THR A 479 15.66 18.80 22.60
N ILE A 480 16.00 20.10 22.58
CA ILE A 480 17.39 20.57 22.57
C ILE A 480 18.13 20.13 23.83
N GLN A 481 17.45 19.98 24.98
CA GLN A 481 18.08 19.46 26.18
C GLN A 481 18.34 17.96 26.11
N LEU A 482 17.52 17.22 25.36
CA LEU A 482 17.67 15.78 25.12
C LEU A 482 18.75 15.47 24.08
N LEU A 483 18.95 16.34 23.08
CA LEU A 483 19.83 16.14 21.93
C LEU A 483 21.04 17.07 21.96
N ARG A 484 21.99 16.82 22.87
CA ARG A 484 23.19 17.68 23.03
C ARG A 484 24.41 17.15 22.32
N THR A 485 24.56 15.83 22.27
CA THR A 485 25.73 15.15 21.74
C THR A 485 25.34 14.16 20.66
N ILE A 486 26.28 13.80 19.77
CA ILE A 486 26.03 12.77 18.75
C ILE A 486 25.58 11.41 19.33
N GLN A 487 25.99 11.11 20.58
CA GLN A 487 25.54 9.92 21.30
C GLN A 487 24.05 10.00 21.65
N ASP A 488 23.55 11.17 22.06
CA ASP A 488 22.13 11.37 22.34
C ASP A 488 21.27 11.20 21.08
N PHE A 489 21.74 11.75 19.96
CA PHE A 489 21.14 11.57 18.64
C PHE A 489 21.08 10.10 18.26
N THR A 490 22.17 9.37 18.45
CA THR A 490 22.24 7.93 18.14
C THR A 490 21.34 7.10 19.06
N ALA A 491 21.19 7.50 20.33
CA ALA A 491 20.32 6.83 21.29
C ALA A 491 18.83 7.13 21.05
N ARG A 492 18.50 8.26 20.42
CA ARG A 492 17.12 8.73 20.21
C ARG A 492 16.90 9.24 18.78
N PRO A 493 17.12 8.39 17.76
CA PRO A 493 17.04 8.80 16.37
C PRO A 493 15.63 9.26 15.97
N ASP A 494 14.58 8.65 16.53
CA ASP A 494 13.19 8.99 16.21
C ASP A 494 12.82 10.40 16.69
N ILE A 495 13.29 10.79 17.89
CA ILE A 495 13.13 12.16 18.41
C ILE A 495 13.88 13.16 17.52
N ALA A 496 15.10 12.83 17.09
CA ALA A 496 15.85 13.68 16.18
C ALA A 496 15.11 13.84 14.84
N ASP A 497 14.63 12.75 14.25
CA ASP A 497 13.87 12.78 13.01
C ASP A 497 12.63 13.68 13.12
N ASP A 498 11.73 13.37 14.07
CA ASP A 498 10.48 14.11 14.21
C ASP A 498 10.68 15.57 14.66
N CYS A 499 11.75 15.87 15.41
CA CYS A 499 12.11 17.23 15.79
C CYS A 499 12.49 18.07 14.58
N PHE A 500 13.39 17.57 13.74
CA PHE A 500 13.84 18.32 12.57
C PHE A 500 12.83 18.30 11.42
N LEU A 501 11.96 17.28 11.36
CA LEU A 501 10.75 17.33 10.55
C LEU A 501 9.83 18.46 10.99
N LEU A 502 9.53 18.59 12.30
CA LEU A 502 8.75 19.69 12.85
C LEU A 502 9.43 21.04 12.56
N ALA A 503 10.75 21.15 12.72
CA ALA A 503 11.51 22.36 12.44
C ALA A 503 11.40 22.79 10.97
N SER A 504 11.56 21.85 10.04
CA SER A 504 11.33 22.06 8.61
C SER A 504 9.90 22.54 8.32
N ARG A 505 8.87 21.96 8.99
CA ARG A 505 7.49 22.44 8.87
C ARG A 505 7.32 23.87 9.39
N CYS A 506 7.92 24.22 10.53
CA CYS A 506 7.86 25.59 11.04
C CYS A 506 8.46 26.59 10.06
N ILE A 507 9.60 26.28 9.43
CA ILE A 507 10.21 27.13 8.41
C ILE A 507 9.30 27.33 7.19
N ARG A 508 8.61 26.27 6.74
CA ARG A 508 7.78 26.31 5.53
C ARG A 508 6.39 26.91 5.74
N TYR A 509 5.74 26.67 6.89
CA TYR A 509 4.32 26.99 7.09
C TYR A 509 4.07 28.14 8.08
N CYS A 510 4.98 28.38 9.02
CA CYS A 510 4.81 29.45 10.02
C CYS A 510 6.14 30.10 10.46
N PRO A 511 6.99 30.57 9.52
CA PRO A 511 8.29 31.12 9.87
C PRO A 511 8.21 32.32 10.83
N ASP A 512 7.11 33.10 10.80
CA ASP A 512 6.85 34.20 11.73
C ASP A 512 6.80 33.76 13.21
N LEU A 513 6.35 32.53 13.47
CA LEU A 513 6.20 32.00 14.84
C LEU A 513 7.49 31.39 15.36
N PHE A 514 8.48 31.16 14.49
CA PHE A 514 9.67 30.36 14.81
C PHE A 514 10.98 31.13 14.59
N VAL A 515 11.20 31.69 13.41
CA VAL A 515 12.48 32.30 13.02
C VAL A 515 12.87 33.48 13.93
N PRO A 516 11.96 34.38 14.35
CA PRO A 516 12.28 35.48 15.26
C PRO A 516 12.60 35.06 16.72
N THR A 517 12.41 33.79 17.07
CA THR A 517 12.54 33.32 18.45
C THR A 517 13.98 32.96 18.81
N GLU A 518 14.34 33.05 20.10
CA GLU A 518 15.67 32.63 20.60
C GLU A 518 15.95 31.13 20.44
N ILE A 519 14.94 30.33 20.13
CA ILE A 519 15.06 28.88 19.94
C ILE A 519 15.65 28.56 18.58
N PHE A 520 15.35 29.34 17.55
CA PHE A 520 15.85 29.11 16.21
C PHE A 520 17.39 28.96 16.16
N PRO A 521 18.21 29.90 16.67
CA PRO A 521 19.67 29.72 16.66
C PRO A 521 20.13 28.50 17.46
N ARG A 522 19.48 28.19 18.60
CA ARG A 522 19.80 27.01 19.41
C ARG A 522 19.48 25.70 18.70
N LEU A 523 18.44 25.68 17.86
CA LEU A 523 18.09 24.51 17.05
C LEU A 523 19.04 24.32 15.87
N VAL A 524 19.58 25.41 15.30
CA VAL A 524 20.67 25.32 14.31
C VAL A 524 21.93 24.73 14.95
N ASP A 525 22.29 25.13 16.18
CA ASP A 525 23.40 24.52 16.92
C ASP A 525 23.15 23.02 17.19
N CYS A 526 21.93 22.67 17.58
CA CYS A 526 21.50 21.28 17.76
C CYS A 526 21.64 20.46 16.46
N ALA A 527 21.19 21.01 15.32
CA ALA A 527 21.34 20.39 14.01
C ALA A 527 22.82 20.10 13.69
N MET A 528 23.70 21.06 13.93
CA MET A 528 25.14 20.92 13.70
C MET A 528 25.77 19.83 14.57
N ALA A 529 25.33 19.66 15.82
CA ALA A 529 25.81 18.62 16.71
C ALA A 529 25.37 17.21 16.27
N GLY A 530 24.25 17.09 15.55
CA GLY A 530 23.63 15.82 15.19
C GLY A 530 23.70 15.41 13.72
N VAL A 531 24.04 16.31 12.78
CA VAL A 531 23.87 16.04 11.33
C VAL A 531 24.69 14.85 10.80
N THR A 532 25.76 14.47 11.49
CA THR A 532 26.59 13.29 11.15
C THR A 532 26.07 11.98 11.76
N ILE A 533 24.82 11.96 12.25
CA ILE A 533 24.17 10.76 12.76
C ILE A 533 24.06 9.71 11.64
N GLN A 534 24.37 8.45 11.97
CA GLN A 534 24.34 7.35 11.00
C GLN A 534 22.92 6.83 10.71
N HIS A 535 21.92 7.27 11.48
CA HIS A 535 20.53 6.92 11.26
C HIS A 535 19.98 7.66 10.04
N ARG A 536 19.38 6.90 9.12
CA ARG A 536 18.94 7.36 7.81
C ARG A 536 17.97 8.54 7.94
N GLU A 537 16.73 8.33 8.39
CA GLU A 537 15.69 9.37 8.35
C GLU A 537 16.05 10.61 9.17
N ALA A 538 16.52 10.44 10.41
CA ALA A 538 17.00 11.53 11.25
C ALA A 538 18.03 12.46 10.57
N CYS A 539 19.06 11.89 9.93
CA CYS A 539 20.05 12.68 9.18
C CYS A 539 19.40 13.47 8.04
N LYS A 540 18.46 12.84 7.31
CA LYS A 540 17.73 13.50 6.22
C LYS A 540 16.87 14.65 6.73
N SER A 541 16.16 14.47 7.84
CA SER A 541 15.34 15.55 8.43
C SER A 541 16.19 16.72 8.91
N ILE A 542 17.38 16.47 9.50
CA ILE A 542 18.33 17.53 9.87
C ILE A 542 18.81 18.29 8.62
N LEU A 543 19.23 17.58 7.57
CA LEU A 543 19.68 18.19 6.31
C LEU A 543 18.56 18.99 5.64
N CYS A 544 17.34 18.46 5.59
CA CYS A 544 16.16 19.15 5.08
C CYS A 544 15.87 20.46 5.84
N PHE A 545 15.94 20.44 7.18
CA PHE A 545 15.78 21.66 7.98
C PHE A 545 16.83 22.72 7.64
N LEU A 546 18.10 22.33 7.49
CA LEU A 546 19.18 23.24 7.10
C LEU A 546 18.94 23.82 5.70
N SER A 547 18.59 22.99 4.72
CA SER A 547 18.33 23.47 3.36
C SER A 547 17.11 24.39 3.31
N ASP A 548 16.02 24.04 4.00
CA ASP A 548 14.81 24.87 4.06
C ASP A 548 15.09 26.24 4.66
N THR A 549 15.96 26.28 5.67
CA THR A 549 16.40 27.54 6.30
C THR A 549 17.13 28.43 5.31
N PHE A 550 18.05 27.86 4.52
CA PHE A 550 18.81 28.60 3.52
C PHE A 550 17.94 29.03 2.33
N ASP A 551 17.03 28.16 1.91
CA ASP A 551 16.10 28.44 0.81
C ASP A 551 15.08 29.51 1.20
N LEU A 552 14.60 29.54 2.46
CA LEU A 552 13.74 30.61 2.98
C LEU A 552 14.44 31.97 2.94
N ALA A 553 15.71 32.07 3.38
CA ALA A 553 16.45 33.33 3.33
C ALA A 553 16.61 33.91 1.91
N LYS A 554 16.47 33.06 0.90
CA LYS A 554 16.54 33.41 -0.52
C LYS A 554 15.21 33.66 -1.19
N SER A 555 14.12 33.11 -0.66
CA SER A 555 12.83 33.20 -1.30
C SER A 555 12.29 34.64 -1.19
N PRO A 556 11.46 35.10 -2.15
CA PRO A 556 10.79 36.39 -2.03
C PRO A 556 9.95 36.51 -0.74
N GLU A 557 9.33 35.41 -0.32
CA GLU A 557 8.49 35.32 0.88
C GLU A 557 9.30 35.44 2.18
N GLY A 558 10.58 35.05 2.15
CA GLY A 558 11.48 35.08 3.29
C GLY A 558 12.37 36.31 3.40
N GLU A 559 12.19 37.32 2.53
CA GLU A 559 13.00 38.55 2.55
C GLU A 559 13.04 39.22 3.93
N LYS A 560 11.90 39.21 4.65
CA LYS A 560 11.78 39.75 6.02
C LYS A 560 12.61 39.00 7.07
N TYR A 561 12.97 37.73 6.83
CA TYR A 561 13.78 36.93 7.75
C TYR A 561 15.25 36.87 7.34
N ARG A 562 15.57 37.29 6.11
CA ARG A 562 16.89 37.14 5.51
C ARG A 562 17.99 37.67 6.42
N ASP A 563 17.85 38.87 6.96
CA ASP A 563 18.90 39.47 7.79
C ASP A 563 19.13 38.70 9.10
N LEU A 564 18.05 38.20 9.71
CA LEU A 564 18.12 37.40 10.94
C LEU A 564 18.75 36.03 10.68
N ILE A 565 18.28 35.32 9.64
CA ILE A 565 18.83 34.02 9.24
C ILE A 565 20.30 34.19 8.85
N ASN A 566 20.63 35.21 8.06
CA ASN A 566 22.00 35.47 7.64
C ASN A 566 22.91 35.72 8.83
N THR A 567 22.49 36.53 9.81
CA THR A 567 23.28 36.81 11.01
C THR A 567 23.58 35.51 11.78
N ILE A 568 22.58 34.65 11.94
CA ILE A 568 22.70 33.38 12.69
C ILE A 568 23.57 32.36 11.93
N VAL A 569 23.35 32.22 10.62
CA VAL A 569 24.03 31.24 9.78
C VAL A 569 25.48 31.65 9.51
N LEU A 570 25.78 32.93 9.26
CA LEU A 570 27.15 33.38 9.02
C LEU A 570 28.07 33.13 10.22
N GLN A 571 27.57 33.28 11.44
CA GLN A 571 28.32 32.93 12.66
C GLN A 571 28.70 31.45 12.73
N ARG A 572 27.96 30.57 12.04
CA ARG A 572 28.11 29.11 12.03
C ARG A 572 28.65 28.57 10.70
N GLY A 573 28.80 29.43 9.70
CA GLY A 573 29.00 29.05 8.31
C GLY A 573 30.25 28.21 8.07
N ALA A 574 31.38 28.60 8.66
CA ALA A 574 32.64 27.86 8.56
C ALA A 574 32.54 26.43 9.14
N THR A 575 31.85 26.29 10.28
CA THR A 575 31.64 24.98 10.92
C THR A 575 30.67 24.13 10.11
N LEU A 576 29.55 24.70 9.64
CA LEU A 576 28.59 24.03 8.76
C LEU A 576 29.27 23.52 7.48
N ALA A 577 30.05 24.37 6.79
CA ALA A 577 30.78 23.98 5.59
C ALA A 577 31.76 22.84 5.87
N ARG A 578 32.51 22.89 6.98
CA ARG A 578 33.42 21.81 7.39
C ARG A 578 32.67 20.50 7.63
N ILE A 579 31.54 20.54 8.33
CA ILE A 579 30.74 19.34 8.61
C ILE A 579 30.21 18.75 7.30
N MET A 580 29.69 19.58 6.39
CA MET A 580 29.18 19.10 5.11
C MET A 580 30.28 18.51 4.21
N ILE A 581 31.47 19.12 4.18
CA ILE A 581 32.63 18.55 3.47
C ILE A 581 33.02 17.21 4.10
N ALA A 582 33.08 17.13 5.44
CA ALA A 582 33.38 15.88 6.14
C ALA A 582 32.35 14.78 5.78
N SER A 583 31.07 15.13 5.72
CA SER A 583 29.97 14.25 5.28
C SER A 583 30.18 13.74 3.85
N LEU A 584 30.59 14.60 2.91
CA LEU A 584 30.91 14.18 1.54
C LEU A 584 32.14 13.25 1.47
N THR A 585 33.13 13.47 2.35
CA THR A 585 34.38 12.70 2.37
C THR A 585 34.31 11.40 3.18
N GLY A 586 33.12 11.02 3.69
CA GLY A 586 32.90 9.72 4.32
C GLY A 586 32.42 9.75 5.77
N ALA A 587 32.10 10.91 6.34
CA ALA A 587 31.43 10.95 7.65
C ALA A 587 29.97 10.46 7.58
N LEU A 588 29.37 10.41 6.37
CA LEU A 588 28.08 9.80 6.10
C LEU A 588 28.18 8.76 4.97
N PRO A 589 27.28 7.75 4.91
CA PRO A 589 27.23 6.78 3.82
C PRO A 589 26.93 7.40 2.45
N SER A 590 27.34 6.75 1.36
CA SER A 590 27.16 7.24 -0.02
C SER A 590 25.70 7.52 -0.40
N GLY A 591 24.75 6.80 0.20
CA GLY A 591 23.32 7.04 0.04
C GLY A 591 22.81 8.38 0.59
N ARG A 592 23.68 9.22 1.18
CA ARG A 592 23.37 10.57 1.71
C ARG A 592 24.01 11.71 0.93
N LEU A 593 24.80 11.41 -0.10
CA LEU A 593 25.59 12.43 -0.78
C LEU A 593 24.73 13.43 -1.55
N GLU A 594 23.57 13.00 -2.07
CA GLU A 594 22.65 13.90 -2.78
C GLU A 594 22.09 14.98 -1.85
N GLU A 595 21.57 14.60 -0.67
CA GLU A 595 21.03 15.55 0.29
C GLU A 595 22.12 16.49 0.86
N VAL A 596 23.31 15.97 1.16
CA VAL A 596 24.45 16.80 1.63
C VAL A 596 24.88 17.80 0.55
N SER A 597 24.94 17.35 -0.71
CA SER A 597 25.28 18.21 -1.85
C SER A 597 24.26 19.33 -2.02
N TYR A 598 22.97 19.03 -1.83
CA TYR A 598 21.92 20.05 -1.88
C TYR A 598 22.09 21.11 -0.78
N VAL A 599 22.36 20.70 0.47
CA VAL A 599 22.60 21.65 1.57
C VAL A 599 23.79 22.57 1.28
N LEU A 600 24.90 22.01 0.77
CA LEU A 600 26.07 22.80 0.35
C LEU A 600 25.75 23.76 -0.80
N LEU A 601 24.95 23.32 -1.77
CA LEU A 601 24.51 24.16 -2.88
C LEU A 601 23.65 25.32 -2.36
N SER A 602 22.67 25.06 -1.49
CA SER A 602 21.83 26.10 -0.90
C SER A 602 22.64 27.08 -0.04
N LEU A 603 23.59 26.57 0.75
CA LEU A 603 24.52 27.39 1.54
C LEU A 603 25.40 28.27 0.64
N SER A 604 26.00 27.71 -0.40
CA SER A 604 26.85 28.44 -1.37
C SER A 604 26.04 29.48 -2.14
N ARG A 605 24.83 29.13 -2.57
CA ARG A 605 23.91 30.09 -3.18
C ARG A 605 23.66 31.24 -2.21
N ALA A 606 23.31 30.96 -0.95
CA ALA A 606 22.90 31.97 0.02
C ALA A 606 24.05 32.88 0.47
N PHE A 607 25.26 32.35 0.58
CA PHE A 607 26.37 33.03 1.25
C PHE A 607 27.71 33.01 0.51
N GLY A 608 27.77 32.48 -0.71
CA GLY A 608 29.04 32.23 -1.43
C GLY A 608 29.92 33.45 -1.67
N GLY A 609 29.37 34.66 -1.67
CA GLY A 609 30.14 35.91 -1.73
C GLY A 609 30.64 36.45 -0.37
N ASN A 610 30.05 35.97 0.74
CA ASN A 610 30.31 36.46 2.11
C ASN A 610 31.05 35.42 2.99
N MET A 611 31.32 34.22 2.46
CA MET A 611 32.02 33.12 3.15
C MET A 611 33.42 32.82 2.60
N LEU A 612 33.91 33.66 1.69
CA LEU A 612 35.33 33.83 1.37
C LEU A 612 35.86 34.99 2.20
#